data_AF-A0A816UYH3-F1
#
_entry.id   AF-A0A816UYH3-F1
#
_cell.length_a   1.000
_cell.length_b   1.000
_cell.length_c   1.000
_cell.angle_alpha   90.00
_cell.angle_beta   90.00
_cell.angle_gamma   90.00
#
_symmetry.space_group_name_H-M   'P 1'
#
loop_
_entity.id
_entity.type
_entity.pdbx_description
1 polymer ?
#
loop_
_entity_poly.entity_id
_entity_poly.type
_entity_poly.pdbx_seq_one_letter_code
_entity_poly.pdbx_strand_id
1 'polypeptide(L)'
;MDFQNFTEKITHNDILKMEDACPGCHHIQLIDGQLFIVQRSNAFNYQTRSRSIKTMLKHVTDTFTTIGNFEMFIHLQDAVFLKSPELDRVKHKVPVFGLTKTYSKIKRSLHPDGIVLIPCFTLWFFTAPYIGRWRNVVENLPKKADKIKWEDRIGKVVWRGARNGGRSWLTRIGEQRNNSLLDIEFMDWKPGNHSQIYTDNFKTIYQNCEYKYLLHQEGSTYSNRLKYLLLCGSPVIYANFYGWQEYWYHLLKHDYNVLEFKAKGNEILFKNITEEISKDDNKAKHIGRNGRNLVQKYLNEQAIMCYFRNILIEYSKLFAYKPVRHPNAIDIDDFLVGYSS
;
A
#
# COMPACT_ATOMS: atom_id res chain seq x y z
N MET A 1 12.09 12.91 -4.57
CA MET A 1 10.68 13.02 -5.02
C MET A 1 10.55 12.19 -6.28
N ASP A 2 9.49 11.38 -6.42
CA ASP A 2 9.33 10.43 -7.55
C ASP A 2 9.37 11.10 -8.95
N PHE A 3 9.18 12.43 -9.03
CA PHE A 3 9.25 13.18 -10.29
C PHE A 3 10.67 13.49 -10.80
N GLN A 4 11.74 13.15 -10.05
CA GLN A 4 13.13 13.42 -10.49
C GLN A 4 13.48 12.76 -11.83
N ASN A 5 12.78 11.70 -12.19
CA ASN A 5 12.99 10.98 -13.46
C ASN A 5 12.23 11.59 -14.65
N PHE A 6 11.35 12.57 -14.40
CA PHE A 6 10.45 13.19 -15.37
C PHE A 6 10.83 14.66 -15.58
N THR A 7 11.92 14.89 -16.31
CA THR A 7 12.47 16.23 -16.57
C THR A 7 11.93 16.88 -17.84
N GLU A 8 11.42 16.07 -18.78
CA GLU A 8 10.86 16.55 -20.04
C GLU A 8 9.37 16.89 -19.88
N LYS A 9 8.91 17.92 -20.58
CA LYS A 9 7.49 18.28 -20.59
C LYS A 9 6.67 17.23 -21.35
N ILE A 10 5.49 16.92 -20.81
CA ILE A 10 4.50 15.98 -21.36
C ILE A 10 3.72 16.69 -22.47
N THR A 11 3.77 16.14 -23.68
CA THR A 11 2.96 16.60 -24.81
C THR A 11 1.64 15.82 -24.89
N HIS A 12 0.67 16.33 -25.65
CA HIS A 12 -0.58 15.61 -25.89
C HIS A 12 -0.35 14.23 -26.55
N ASN A 13 0.62 14.13 -27.46
CA ASN A 13 0.99 12.87 -28.09
C ASN A 13 1.55 11.84 -27.09
N ASP A 14 2.23 12.28 -26.03
CA ASP A 14 2.70 11.38 -24.98
C ASP A 14 1.55 10.81 -24.15
N ILE A 15 0.48 11.60 -23.93
CA ILE A 15 -0.75 11.12 -23.29
C ILE A 15 -1.44 10.07 -24.17
N LEU A 16 -1.60 10.32 -25.48
CA LEU A 16 -2.19 9.35 -26.41
C LEU A 16 -1.40 8.02 -26.46
N LYS A 17 -0.06 8.11 -26.45
CA LYS A 17 0.80 6.91 -26.38
C LYS A 17 0.62 6.14 -25.07
N MET A 18 0.51 6.84 -23.94
CA MET A 18 0.30 6.17 -22.65
C MET A 18 -1.10 5.58 -22.54
N GLU A 19 -2.10 6.23 -23.12
CA GLU A 19 -3.46 5.70 -23.19
C GLU A 19 -3.47 4.34 -23.91
N ASP A 20 -2.85 4.26 -25.10
CA ASP A 20 -2.69 3.01 -25.83
C ASP A 20 -1.78 2.00 -25.09
N ALA A 21 -0.71 2.45 -24.44
CA ALA A 21 0.22 1.58 -23.72
C ALA A 21 -0.36 0.97 -22.45
N CYS A 22 -1.29 1.64 -21.76
CA CYS A 22 -1.89 1.15 -20.52
C CYS A 22 -3.42 1.03 -20.62
N PRO A 23 -3.97 0.07 -21.39
CA PRO A 23 -5.42 -0.12 -21.48
C PRO A 23 -6.08 -0.44 -20.13
N GLY A 24 -5.32 -1.04 -19.20
CA GLY A 24 -5.75 -1.36 -17.84
C GLY A 24 -5.76 -0.20 -16.84
N CYS A 25 -5.17 0.95 -17.19
CA CYS A 25 -5.13 2.12 -16.33
C CYS A 25 -6.46 2.88 -16.31
N HIS A 26 -6.81 3.49 -15.17
CA HIS A 26 -7.82 4.54 -15.14
C HIS A 26 -7.20 5.84 -15.67
N HIS A 27 -7.90 6.50 -16.59
CA HIS A 27 -7.52 7.82 -17.11
C HIS A 27 -8.41 8.87 -16.46
N ILE A 28 -7.78 9.80 -15.75
CA ILE A 28 -8.43 10.82 -14.93
C ILE A 28 -7.93 12.19 -15.39
N GLN A 29 -8.83 13.15 -15.53
CA GLN A 29 -8.49 14.52 -15.90
C GLN A 29 -8.93 15.49 -14.81
N LEU A 30 -8.07 16.41 -14.40
CA LEU A 30 -8.48 17.59 -13.62
C LEU A 30 -8.43 18.78 -14.59
N ILE A 31 -9.58 19.39 -14.86
CA ILE A 31 -9.73 20.51 -15.79
C ILE A 31 -10.43 21.65 -15.06
N ASP A 32 -9.72 22.76 -14.89
CA ASP A 32 -10.24 24.00 -14.31
C ASP A 32 -10.95 23.76 -12.94
N GLY A 33 -10.35 22.89 -12.11
CA GLY A 33 -10.83 22.53 -10.77
C GLY A 33 -11.83 21.36 -10.73
N GLN A 34 -12.32 20.88 -11.88
CA GLN A 34 -13.29 19.80 -11.97
C GLN A 34 -12.63 18.47 -12.38
N LEU A 35 -12.96 17.39 -11.68
CA LEU A 35 -12.35 16.07 -11.86
C LEU A 35 -13.24 15.18 -12.72
N PHE A 36 -12.66 14.61 -13.77
CA PHE A 36 -13.35 13.77 -14.75
C PHE A 36 -12.71 12.40 -14.87
N ILE A 37 -13.53 11.40 -15.19
CA ILE A 37 -13.09 10.04 -15.48
C ILE A 37 -13.33 9.76 -16.96
N VAL A 38 -12.26 9.46 -17.71
CA VAL A 38 -12.40 8.98 -19.09
C VAL A 38 -12.87 7.53 -19.03
N GLN A 39 -14.01 7.24 -19.66
CA GLN A 39 -14.56 5.89 -19.68
C GLN A 39 -13.66 4.94 -20.49
N ARG A 40 -13.30 3.81 -19.90
CA ARG A 40 -12.42 2.80 -20.51
C ARG A 40 -12.91 1.40 -20.17
N SER A 41 -13.20 0.59 -21.19
CA SER A 41 -13.72 -0.77 -21.03
C SER A 41 -12.73 -1.73 -20.38
N ASN A 42 -11.42 -1.54 -20.61
CA ASN A 42 -10.37 -2.43 -20.13
C ASN A 42 -9.77 -2.00 -18.78
N ALA A 43 -10.18 -0.85 -18.24
CA ALA A 43 -9.62 -0.36 -16.98
C ALA A 43 -10.00 -1.30 -15.82
N PHE A 44 -9.02 -1.65 -14.99
CA PHE A 44 -9.22 -2.64 -13.93
C PHE A 44 -10.19 -2.13 -12.86
N ASN A 45 -11.46 -2.51 -12.98
CA ASN A 45 -12.54 -2.08 -12.09
C ASN A 45 -12.81 -3.08 -10.96
N TYR A 46 -11.80 -3.35 -10.11
CA TYR A 46 -12.13 -3.88 -8.78
C TYR A 46 -12.82 -2.76 -7.99
N GLN A 47 -14.16 -2.81 -7.97
CA GLN A 47 -15.05 -1.71 -7.58
C GLN A 47 -14.59 -0.97 -6.32
N THR A 48 -14.15 -1.70 -5.30
CA THR A 48 -13.76 -1.10 -4.02
C THR A 48 -12.40 -0.39 -4.07
N ARG A 49 -11.43 -0.86 -4.86
CA ARG A 49 -10.14 -0.20 -5.06
C ARG A 49 -10.31 1.10 -5.85
N SER A 50 -11.00 1.00 -6.99
CA SER A 50 -11.22 2.14 -7.90
C SER A 50 -12.02 3.23 -7.22
N ARG A 51 -13.14 2.88 -6.57
CA ARG A 51 -13.98 3.84 -5.86
C ARG A 51 -13.22 4.52 -4.72
N SER A 52 -12.45 3.77 -3.93
CA SER A 52 -11.69 4.34 -2.82
C SER A 52 -10.67 5.41 -3.27
N ILE A 53 -9.84 5.10 -4.28
CA ILE A 53 -8.85 6.05 -4.82
C ILE A 53 -9.53 7.26 -5.47
N LYS A 54 -10.60 7.04 -6.24
CA LYS A 54 -11.36 8.13 -6.88
C LYS A 54 -12.01 9.05 -5.86
N THR A 55 -12.58 8.52 -4.77
CA THR A 55 -13.09 9.35 -3.67
C THR A 55 -11.98 10.14 -2.98
N MET A 56 -10.79 9.55 -2.79
CA MET A 56 -9.64 10.27 -2.24
C MET A 56 -9.20 11.42 -3.15
N LEU A 57 -9.11 11.19 -4.46
CA LEU A 57 -8.74 12.22 -5.43
C LEU A 57 -9.76 13.36 -5.45
N LYS A 58 -11.06 13.04 -5.53
CA LYS A 58 -12.13 14.04 -5.42
C LYS A 58 -11.97 14.86 -4.14
N HIS A 59 -11.81 14.19 -3.00
CA HIS A 59 -11.68 14.89 -1.72
C HIS A 59 -10.48 15.85 -1.70
N VAL A 60 -9.34 15.44 -2.28
CA VAL A 60 -8.14 16.29 -2.39
C VAL A 60 -8.39 17.47 -3.34
N THR A 61 -8.99 17.25 -4.51
CA THR A 61 -9.19 18.29 -5.52
C THR A 61 -10.27 19.31 -5.10
N ASP A 62 -11.31 18.85 -4.40
CA ASP A 62 -12.35 19.73 -3.81
C ASP A 62 -11.77 20.57 -2.66
N THR A 63 -10.78 20.05 -1.93
CA THR A 63 -10.15 20.75 -0.80
C THR A 63 -9.10 21.75 -1.24
N PHE A 64 -8.34 21.45 -2.31
CA PHE A 64 -7.19 22.24 -2.74
C PHE A 64 -7.33 22.75 -4.17
N THR A 65 -7.71 24.02 -4.31
CA THR A 65 -7.88 24.70 -5.60
C THR A 65 -6.56 25.08 -6.29
N THR A 66 -5.41 24.88 -5.63
CA THR A 66 -4.08 25.23 -6.15
C THR A 66 -3.52 24.22 -7.14
N ILE A 67 -4.24 23.12 -7.42
CA ILE A 67 -3.79 22.05 -8.30
C ILE A 67 -4.10 22.45 -9.76
N GLY A 68 -3.07 22.50 -10.60
CA GLY A 68 -3.22 22.83 -12.02
C GLY A 68 -3.83 21.68 -12.83
N ASN A 69 -4.20 21.97 -14.08
CA ASN A 69 -4.80 20.97 -14.96
C ASN A 69 -3.82 19.83 -15.26
N PHE A 70 -4.32 18.59 -15.27
CA PHE A 70 -3.52 17.41 -15.61
C PHE A 70 -4.40 16.29 -16.19
N GLU A 71 -3.74 15.33 -16.83
CA GLU A 71 -4.33 14.04 -17.22
C GLU A 71 -3.44 12.92 -16.69
N MET A 72 -3.96 12.00 -15.87
CA MET A 72 -3.15 10.97 -15.21
C MET A 72 -3.66 9.57 -15.50
N PHE A 73 -2.72 8.61 -15.48
CA PHE A 73 -2.99 7.18 -15.62
C PHE A 73 -2.72 6.47 -14.29
N ILE A 74 -3.74 5.83 -13.73
CA ILE A 74 -3.64 5.10 -12.44
C ILE A 74 -3.82 3.61 -12.66
N HIS A 75 -2.87 2.82 -12.19
CA HIS A 75 -2.94 1.36 -12.22
C HIS A 75 -3.16 0.79 -10.80
N LEU A 76 -4.32 0.17 -10.57
CA LEU A 76 -4.77 -0.26 -9.24
C LEU A 76 -4.59 -1.76 -8.93
N GLN A 77 -3.94 -2.50 -9.82
CA GLN A 77 -3.54 -3.86 -9.52
C GLN A 77 -2.34 -3.88 -8.56
N ASP A 78 -2.01 -5.08 -8.07
CA ASP A 78 -0.95 -5.31 -7.09
C ASP A 78 0.46 -5.02 -7.63
N ALA A 79 0.65 -5.04 -8.95
CA ALA A 79 1.83 -4.55 -9.67
C ALA A 79 1.36 -3.78 -10.92
N VAL A 80 2.18 -2.83 -11.39
CA VAL A 80 1.90 -2.02 -12.58
C VAL A 80 2.39 -2.78 -13.81
N PHE A 81 1.54 -2.91 -14.83
CA PHE A 81 1.90 -3.50 -16.13
C PHE A 81 1.33 -2.67 -17.26
N LEU A 82 2.09 -2.54 -18.33
CA LEU A 82 1.63 -2.02 -19.61
C LEU A 82 1.14 -3.18 -20.50
N LYS A 83 0.60 -2.85 -21.68
CA LYS A 83 0.04 -3.84 -22.61
C LYS A 83 1.05 -4.89 -23.09
N SER A 84 2.36 -4.60 -23.01
CA SER A 84 3.40 -5.55 -23.39
C SER A 84 4.67 -5.40 -22.54
N PRO A 85 5.45 -6.49 -22.34
CA PRO A 85 6.70 -6.46 -21.58
C PRO A 85 7.79 -5.55 -22.18
N GLU A 86 7.74 -5.28 -23.47
CA GLU A 86 8.65 -4.36 -24.14
C GLU A 86 8.38 -2.93 -23.65
N LEU A 87 7.10 -2.54 -23.58
CA LEU A 87 6.70 -1.23 -23.08
C LEU A 87 7.04 -1.05 -21.60
N ASP A 88 6.97 -2.11 -20.78
CA ASP A 88 7.37 -2.06 -19.37
C ASP A 88 8.85 -1.67 -19.17
N ARG A 89 9.69 -1.81 -20.21
CA ARG A 89 11.14 -1.55 -20.15
C ARG A 89 11.56 -0.23 -20.78
N VAL A 90 10.64 0.45 -21.46
CA VAL A 90 10.91 1.75 -22.10
C VAL A 90 10.68 2.88 -21.11
N LYS A 91 11.51 3.93 -21.20
CA LYS A 91 11.28 5.16 -20.43
C LYS A 91 10.13 5.94 -21.06
N HIS A 92 9.04 6.09 -20.32
CA HIS A 92 7.89 6.90 -20.70
C HIS A 92 7.98 8.31 -20.12
N LYS A 93 7.55 9.33 -20.87
CA LYS A 93 7.42 10.70 -20.36
C LYS A 93 6.25 10.86 -19.40
N VAL A 94 5.21 10.08 -19.59
CA VAL A 94 4.03 10.04 -18.73
C VAL A 94 4.27 8.98 -17.65
N PRO A 95 4.27 9.33 -16.36
CA PRO A 95 4.29 8.34 -15.29
C PRO A 95 2.99 7.54 -15.23
N VAL A 96 3.07 6.30 -14.78
CA VAL A 96 1.90 5.56 -14.28
C VAL A 96 1.87 5.66 -12.76
N PHE A 97 0.73 6.09 -12.22
CA PHE A 97 0.52 6.16 -10.78
C PHE A 97 0.16 4.77 -10.25
N GLY A 98 0.96 4.25 -9.34
CA GLY A 98 0.86 2.88 -8.85
C GLY A 98 0.86 2.78 -7.33
N LEU A 99 0.38 1.65 -6.82
CA LEU A 99 0.32 1.40 -5.37
C LEU A 99 1.68 0.96 -4.80
N THR A 100 2.52 0.37 -5.65
CA THR A 100 3.82 -0.16 -5.26
C THR A 100 4.80 -0.20 -6.42
N LYS A 101 6.10 -0.27 -6.11
CA LYS A 101 7.19 -0.53 -7.04
C LYS A 101 8.32 -1.32 -6.37
N THR A 102 9.17 -1.97 -7.16
CA THR A 102 10.36 -2.70 -6.67
C THR A 102 11.46 -2.75 -7.73
N TYR A 103 12.71 -2.51 -7.32
CA TYR A 103 13.89 -2.71 -8.18
C TYR A 103 14.35 -4.18 -8.20
N SER A 104 13.89 -5.03 -7.27
CA SER A 104 14.33 -6.42 -7.16
C SER A 104 13.52 -7.38 -8.04
N LYS A 105 12.36 -6.95 -8.56
CA LYS A 105 11.47 -7.76 -9.41
C LYS A 105 11.01 -7.03 -10.68
N ILE A 106 11.91 -6.30 -11.33
CA ILE A 106 11.61 -5.51 -12.55
C ILE A 106 11.01 -6.32 -13.72
N LYS A 107 11.19 -7.64 -13.77
CA LYS A 107 10.53 -8.51 -14.77
C LYS A 107 9.06 -8.77 -14.48
N ARG A 108 8.54 -8.28 -13.36
CA ARG A 108 7.18 -8.49 -12.85
C ARG A 108 6.41 -7.18 -12.68
N SER A 109 6.88 -6.08 -13.27
CA SER A 109 6.16 -4.80 -13.31
C SER A 109 6.83 -3.86 -14.33
N LEU A 110 6.15 -2.76 -14.67
CA LEU A 110 6.75 -1.55 -15.22
C LEU A 110 8.02 -1.16 -14.44
N HIS A 111 9.02 -0.64 -15.14
CA HIS A 111 10.25 -0.16 -14.53
C HIS A 111 9.92 0.83 -13.39
N PRO A 112 10.51 0.71 -12.19
CA PRO A 112 10.15 1.53 -11.02
C PRO A 112 10.24 3.04 -11.25
N ASP A 113 11.15 3.48 -12.13
CA ASP A 113 11.31 4.89 -12.47
C ASP A 113 10.15 5.46 -13.30
N GLY A 114 9.36 4.60 -13.94
CA GLY A 114 8.12 4.95 -14.62
C GLY A 114 6.90 5.01 -13.68
N ILE A 115 7.07 4.68 -12.39
CA ILE A 115 5.99 4.58 -11.41
C ILE A 115 6.11 5.70 -10.37
N VAL A 116 5.08 6.53 -10.30
CA VAL A 116 4.87 7.47 -9.18
C VAL A 116 3.96 6.79 -8.16
N LEU A 117 4.42 6.71 -6.91
CA LEU A 117 3.65 6.01 -5.88
C LEU A 117 2.48 6.89 -5.40
N ILE A 118 1.32 6.27 -5.23
CA ILE A 118 0.16 6.89 -4.58
C ILE A 118 -0.22 6.14 -3.31
N PRO A 119 -0.85 6.82 -2.35
CA PRO A 119 -1.46 6.15 -1.21
C PRO A 119 -2.39 5.01 -1.64
N CYS A 120 -2.21 3.85 -1.01
CA CYS A 120 -3.03 2.68 -1.26
C CYS A 120 -4.53 2.97 -1.01
N PHE A 121 -5.41 2.34 -1.78
CA PHE A 121 -6.86 2.38 -1.58
C PHE A 121 -7.29 2.05 -0.14
N THR A 122 -6.51 1.24 0.58
CA THR A 122 -6.78 0.88 1.99
C THR A 122 -6.59 2.04 2.97
N LEU A 123 -5.98 3.16 2.56
CA LEU A 123 -5.78 4.35 3.37
C LEU A 123 -6.99 5.31 3.38
N TRP A 124 -8.09 4.90 2.74
CA TRP A 124 -9.37 5.58 2.82
C TRP A 124 -10.45 4.59 3.22
N PHE A 125 -10.72 3.60 2.38
CA PHE A 125 -11.67 2.53 2.67
C PHE A 125 -11.26 1.19 2.06
N PHE A 126 -11.50 0.11 2.81
CA PHE A 126 -11.32 -1.26 2.34
C PHE A 126 -12.46 -2.12 2.86
N THR A 127 -13.12 -2.88 1.99
CA THR A 127 -14.24 -3.76 2.34
C THR A 127 -13.82 -5.09 2.95
N ALA A 128 -12.53 -5.30 3.25
CA ALA A 128 -12.14 -6.55 3.89
C ALA A 128 -12.84 -6.69 5.26
N PRO A 129 -13.23 -7.92 5.62
CA PRO A 129 -13.86 -8.18 6.90
C PRO A 129 -13.07 -7.51 8.03
N TYR A 130 -13.77 -6.74 8.86
CA TYR A 130 -13.26 -6.16 10.11
C TYR A 130 -12.25 -5.00 9.97
N ILE A 131 -12.02 -4.47 8.77
CA ILE A 131 -11.19 -3.27 8.56
C ILE A 131 -12.08 -2.14 8.04
N GLY A 132 -12.30 -1.11 8.86
CA GLY A 132 -13.13 0.04 8.51
C GLY A 132 -12.37 1.17 7.79
N ARG A 133 -12.96 2.36 7.80
CA ARG A 133 -12.31 3.62 7.39
C ARG A 133 -10.95 3.78 8.05
N TRP A 134 -9.91 4.07 7.27
CA TRP A 134 -8.55 4.18 7.78
C TRP A 134 -8.40 5.24 8.89
N ARG A 135 -9.05 6.40 8.75
CA ARG A 135 -9.11 7.43 9.80
C ARG A 135 -9.54 6.86 11.15
N ASN A 136 -10.59 6.03 11.16
CA ASN A 136 -11.09 5.40 12.38
C ASN A 136 -10.12 4.34 12.90
N VAL A 137 -9.41 3.64 12.03
CA VAL A 137 -8.40 2.64 12.43
C VAL A 137 -7.21 3.32 13.11
N VAL A 138 -6.65 4.37 12.51
CA VAL A 138 -5.53 5.14 13.08
C VAL A 138 -5.87 5.69 14.47
N GLU A 139 -7.13 6.09 14.66
CA GLU A 139 -7.60 6.60 15.95
C GLU A 139 -7.88 5.50 16.98
N ASN A 140 -8.61 4.44 16.59
CA ASN A 140 -9.18 3.49 17.56
C ASN A 140 -8.32 2.26 17.82
N LEU A 141 -7.48 1.84 16.87
CA LEU A 141 -6.62 0.68 17.03
C LEU A 141 -5.59 0.87 18.15
N PRO A 142 -4.86 2.01 18.24
CA PRO A 142 -3.97 2.27 19.38
C PRO A 142 -4.72 2.31 20.71
N LYS A 143 -5.89 2.98 20.79
CA LYS A 143 -6.72 3.05 22.00
C LYS A 143 -7.12 1.67 22.51
N LYS A 144 -7.41 0.72 21.61
CA LYS A 144 -7.71 -0.67 21.98
C LYS A 144 -6.46 -1.45 22.38
N ALA A 145 -5.36 -1.29 21.65
CA ALA A 145 -4.09 -1.94 21.97
C ALA A 145 -3.55 -1.50 23.35
N ASP A 146 -3.79 -0.26 23.75
CA ASP A 146 -3.33 0.31 25.03
C ASP A 146 -4.20 -0.12 26.23
N LYS A 147 -5.34 -0.78 25.99
CA LYS A 147 -6.11 -1.44 27.07
C LYS A 147 -5.41 -2.69 27.61
N ILE A 148 -4.50 -3.27 26.84
CA ILE A 148 -3.71 -4.45 27.21
C ILE A 148 -2.34 -3.93 27.65
N LYS A 149 -2.02 -4.08 28.95
CA LYS A 149 -0.70 -3.70 29.46
C LYS A 149 0.37 -4.53 28.77
N TRP A 150 1.57 -3.99 28.64
CA TRP A 150 2.67 -4.68 27.94
C TRP A 150 2.98 -6.05 28.56
N GLU A 151 2.89 -6.14 29.87
CA GLU A 151 3.14 -7.33 30.68
C GLU A 151 2.08 -8.43 30.44
N ASP A 152 0.86 -8.03 30.08
CA ASP A 152 -0.26 -8.92 29.79
C ASP A 152 -0.28 -9.38 28.32
N ARG A 153 0.58 -8.83 27.45
CA ARG A 153 0.67 -9.24 26.05
C ARG A 153 1.32 -10.61 25.93
N ILE A 154 0.82 -11.41 24.99
CA ILE A 154 1.33 -12.74 24.67
C ILE A 154 2.78 -12.60 24.18
N GLY A 155 3.72 -13.19 24.90
CA GLY A 155 5.17 -13.14 24.63
C GLY A 155 5.64 -13.94 23.42
N LYS A 156 4.87 -13.96 22.33
CA LYS A 156 5.15 -14.70 21.10
C LYS A 156 5.21 -13.78 19.88
N VAL A 157 5.92 -14.22 18.86
CA VAL A 157 5.85 -13.68 17.50
C VAL A 157 4.64 -14.26 16.79
N VAL A 158 3.67 -13.42 16.45
CA VAL A 158 2.47 -13.85 15.72
C VAL A 158 2.55 -13.57 14.23
N TRP A 159 2.05 -14.51 13.44
CA TRP A 159 1.72 -14.29 12.03
C TRP A 159 0.49 -15.11 11.61
N ARG A 160 -0.40 -14.48 10.85
CA ARG A 160 -1.51 -15.14 10.13
C ARG A 160 -1.60 -14.60 8.70
N GLY A 161 -1.65 -15.49 7.72
CA GLY A 161 -1.80 -15.07 6.33
C GLY A 161 -1.91 -16.21 5.33
N ALA A 162 -2.30 -15.87 4.10
CA ALA A 162 -2.44 -16.84 3.03
C ALA A 162 -1.06 -17.33 2.52
N ARG A 163 -1.07 -18.56 2.00
CA ARG A 163 0.09 -19.24 1.40
C ARG A 163 0.39 -18.70 -0.01
N ASN A 164 0.80 -17.43 -0.10
CA ASN A 164 1.21 -16.78 -1.35
C ASN A 164 2.57 -16.05 -1.22
N GLY A 165 3.15 -15.59 -2.33
CA GLY A 165 4.30 -14.66 -2.28
C GLY A 165 5.64 -15.23 -1.80
N GLY A 166 5.89 -16.53 -1.92
CA GLY A 166 7.15 -17.13 -1.45
C GLY A 166 7.28 -17.14 0.08
N ARG A 167 6.16 -17.30 0.78
CA ARG A 167 6.06 -17.50 2.23
C ARG A 167 6.37 -18.92 2.69
N SER A 168 6.96 -19.77 1.85
CA SER A 168 7.23 -21.18 2.19
C SER A 168 8.14 -21.38 3.40
N TRP A 169 9.02 -20.42 3.71
CA TRP A 169 9.83 -20.45 4.94
C TRP A 169 8.99 -20.30 6.21
N LEU A 170 7.83 -19.63 6.15
CA LEU A 170 6.89 -19.54 7.27
C LEU A 170 6.33 -20.92 7.64
N THR A 171 6.22 -21.83 6.68
CA THR A 171 5.84 -23.22 6.94
C THR A 171 6.88 -23.88 7.84
N ARG A 172 8.16 -23.76 7.50
CA ARG A 172 9.24 -24.43 8.24
C ARG A 172 9.38 -23.88 9.66
N ILE A 173 9.31 -22.57 9.86
CA ILE A 173 9.35 -21.97 11.21
C ILE A 173 8.06 -22.21 12.00
N GLY A 174 6.89 -22.30 11.35
CA GLY A 174 5.61 -22.59 12.01
C GLY A 174 5.46 -24.06 12.40
N GLU A 175 6.04 -24.96 11.60
CA GLU A 175 6.11 -26.40 11.89
C GLU A 175 7.16 -26.76 12.95
N GLN A 176 8.07 -25.84 13.29
CA GLN A 176 8.92 -25.92 14.48
C GLN A 176 8.09 -25.72 15.76
N ARG A 177 7.11 -26.61 15.97
CA ARG A 177 6.13 -26.61 17.08
C ARG A 177 6.76 -26.59 18.49
N ASN A 178 8.07 -26.83 18.59
CA ASN A 178 8.82 -26.76 19.83
C ASN A 178 9.40 -25.37 20.15
N ASN A 179 9.25 -24.36 19.28
CA ASN A 179 9.64 -23.00 19.62
C ASN A 179 8.50 -22.28 20.36
N SER A 180 8.60 -22.20 21.68
CA SER A 180 7.63 -21.53 22.55
C SER A 180 7.43 -20.05 22.24
N LEU A 181 8.35 -19.41 21.50
CA LEU A 181 8.28 -17.99 21.12
C LEU A 181 7.49 -17.74 19.82
N LEU A 182 7.06 -18.76 19.07
CA LEU A 182 6.40 -18.58 17.78
C LEU A 182 4.92 -18.97 17.82
N ASP A 183 4.10 -18.17 17.15
CA ASP A 183 2.70 -18.43 16.87
C ASP A 183 2.41 -18.09 15.40
N ILE A 184 2.82 -18.98 14.50
CA ILE A 184 2.83 -18.75 13.05
C ILE A 184 1.96 -19.80 12.38
N GLU A 185 0.87 -19.37 11.75
CA GLU A 185 -0.02 -20.27 11.04
C GLU A 185 -0.52 -19.67 9.73
N PHE A 186 -0.75 -20.53 8.75
CA PHE A 186 -1.42 -20.15 7.51
C PHE A 186 -2.93 -20.11 7.70
N MET A 187 -3.57 -19.20 6.99
CA MET A 187 -5.02 -19.13 6.84
C MET A 187 -5.39 -19.40 5.38
N ASP A 188 -6.54 -20.02 5.18
CA ASP A 188 -7.11 -20.26 3.86
C ASP A 188 -8.38 -19.42 3.67
N TRP A 189 -8.47 -18.79 2.50
CA TRP A 189 -9.69 -18.10 2.08
C TRP A 189 -10.73 -19.14 1.68
N LYS A 190 -12.02 -18.83 1.88
CA LYS A 190 -13.10 -19.69 1.39
C LYS A 190 -13.00 -19.79 -0.15
N PRO A 191 -12.99 -21.00 -0.72
CA PRO A 191 -12.98 -21.18 -2.17
C PRO A 191 -14.11 -20.38 -2.84
N GLY A 192 -13.77 -19.62 -3.89
CA GLY A 192 -14.74 -18.78 -4.61
C GLY A 192 -15.21 -17.51 -3.87
N ASN A 193 -14.80 -17.28 -2.61
CA ASN A 193 -15.15 -16.08 -1.87
C ASN A 193 -13.97 -15.59 -1.00
N HIS A 194 -13.14 -14.73 -1.58
CA HIS A 194 -12.00 -14.10 -0.89
C HIS A 194 -12.40 -13.01 0.14
N SER A 195 -13.68 -12.89 0.45
CA SER A 195 -14.20 -12.05 1.53
C SER A 195 -14.62 -12.87 2.76
N GLN A 196 -14.51 -14.20 2.72
CA GLN A 196 -14.78 -15.08 3.84
C GLN A 196 -13.56 -15.97 4.11
N ILE A 197 -13.28 -16.21 5.39
CA ILE A 197 -12.12 -16.97 5.83
C ILE A 197 -12.61 -18.36 6.21
N TYR A 198 -11.89 -19.39 5.74
CA TYR A 198 -12.24 -20.79 5.96
C TYR A 198 -11.68 -21.32 7.29
N THR A 199 -10.62 -20.70 7.81
CA THR A 199 -9.87 -21.22 8.96
C THR A 199 -10.23 -20.51 10.26
N ASP A 200 -10.37 -21.29 11.35
CA ASP A 200 -10.66 -20.78 12.69
C ASP A 200 -9.48 -20.04 13.33
N ASN A 201 -8.28 -20.22 12.78
CA ASN A 201 -7.05 -19.62 13.27
C ASN A 201 -6.83 -18.16 12.83
N PHE A 202 -7.79 -17.55 12.14
CA PHE A 202 -7.70 -16.15 11.76
C PHE A 202 -7.56 -15.24 12.97
N LYS A 203 -6.66 -14.26 12.86
CA LYS A 203 -6.52 -13.17 13.83
C LYS A 203 -6.86 -11.85 13.15
N THR A 204 -7.88 -11.17 13.66
CA THR A 204 -8.19 -9.78 13.28
C THR A 204 -7.01 -8.88 13.61
N ILE A 205 -6.94 -7.70 13.00
CA ILE A 205 -5.90 -6.70 13.33
C ILE A 205 -5.89 -6.38 14.83
N TYR A 206 -7.05 -6.32 15.48
CA TYR A 206 -7.14 -6.10 16.93
C TYR A 206 -6.53 -7.24 17.74
N GLN A 207 -6.82 -8.49 17.38
CA GLN A 207 -6.24 -9.66 18.07
C GLN A 207 -4.73 -9.78 17.86
N ASN A 208 -4.19 -9.28 16.74
CA ASN A 208 -2.74 -9.21 16.58
C ASN A 208 -2.10 -8.30 17.64
N CYS A 209 -2.79 -7.24 18.09
CA CYS A 209 -2.27 -6.33 19.11
C CYS A 209 -2.17 -6.96 20.52
N GLU A 210 -2.71 -8.15 20.74
CA GLU A 210 -2.56 -8.92 21.98
C GLU A 210 -1.14 -9.52 22.13
N TYR A 211 -0.35 -9.53 21.05
CA TYR A 211 0.99 -10.13 21.02
C TYR A 211 2.10 -9.09 21.17
N LYS A 212 3.19 -9.47 21.85
CA LYS A 212 4.38 -8.62 22.02
C LYS A 212 5.15 -8.41 20.73
N TYR A 213 5.17 -9.38 19.81
CA TYR A 213 5.98 -9.30 18.59
C TYR A 213 5.15 -9.65 17.35
N LEU A 214 5.25 -8.83 16.30
CA LEU A 214 4.43 -8.98 15.10
C LEU A 214 5.33 -9.23 13.90
N LEU A 215 5.10 -10.33 13.18
CA LEU A 215 5.82 -10.59 11.93
C LEU A 215 5.08 -9.98 10.74
N HIS A 216 5.83 -9.28 9.89
CA HIS A 216 5.38 -8.81 8.60
C HIS A 216 6.23 -9.40 7.48
N GLN A 217 5.57 -9.88 6.43
CA GLN A 217 6.20 -10.23 5.17
C GLN A 217 5.30 -9.78 4.01
N GLU A 218 5.96 -9.33 2.95
CA GLU A 218 5.39 -9.13 1.62
C GLU A 218 4.63 -10.37 1.12
N GLY A 219 3.73 -10.14 0.17
CA GLY A 219 2.98 -11.19 -0.53
C GLY A 219 3.57 -11.43 -1.91
N SER A 220 2.69 -11.62 -2.89
CA SER A 220 3.11 -11.61 -4.30
C SER A 220 3.73 -10.26 -4.68
N THR A 221 3.20 -9.17 -4.08
CA THR A 221 3.77 -7.83 -4.13
C THR A 221 3.85 -7.22 -2.71
N TYR A 222 3.68 -5.91 -2.54
CA TYR A 222 3.53 -5.31 -1.21
C TYR A 222 2.37 -5.92 -0.41
N SER A 223 2.45 -5.80 0.91
CA SER A 223 1.40 -6.28 1.81
C SER A 223 0.90 -5.11 2.65
N ASN A 224 -0.39 -4.79 2.47
CA ASN A 224 -1.04 -3.68 3.17
C ASN A 224 -1.03 -3.80 4.71
N ARG A 225 -0.67 -4.95 5.25
CA ARG A 225 -0.71 -5.30 6.68
C ARG A 225 0.25 -4.48 7.54
N LEU A 226 1.40 -4.03 7.01
CA LEU A 226 2.47 -3.41 7.82
C LEU A 226 1.97 -2.23 8.67
N LYS A 227 1.32 -1.25 8.03
CA LYS A 227 0.78 -0.05 8.72
C LYS A 227 -0.21 -0.39 9.84
N TYR A 228 -0.96 -1.47 9.72
CA TYR A 228 -1.89 -1.92 10.75
C TYR A 228 -1.16 -2.52 11.95
N LEU A 229 -0.12 -3.34 11.70
CA LEU A 229 0.68 -3.94 12.76
C LEU A 229 1.45 -2.87 13.56
N LEU A 230 2.00 -1.87 12.88
CA LEU A 230 2.71 -0.76 13.52
C LEU A 230 1.82 0.01 14.52
N LEU A 231 0.51 0.13 14.25
CA LEU A 231 -0.43 0.80 15.16
C LEU A 231 -0.62 0.06 16.49
N CYS A 232 -0.36 -1.25 16.56
CA CYS A 232 -0.46 -2.01 17.81
C CYS A 232 0.56 -1.56 18.87
N GLY A 233 1.62 -0.84 18.49
CA GLY A 233 2.70 -0.43 19.40
C GLY A 233 3.60 -1.59 19.85
N SER A 234 3.41 -2.78 19.28
CA SER A 234 4.37 -3.89 19.34
C SER A 234 5.41 -3.71 18.24
N PRO A 235 6.68 -4.04 18.47
CA PRO A 235 7.70 -4.04 17.42
C PRO A 235 7.29 -4.99 16.28
N VAL A 236 7.47 -4.51 15.05
CA VAL A 236 7.21 -5.30 13.85
C VAL A 236 8.54 -5.81 13.30
N ILE A 237 8.67 -7.13 13.22
CA ILE A 237 9.76 -7.82 12.53
C ILE A 237 9.38 -7.85 11.05
N TYR A 238 10.11 -7.14 10.20
CA TYR A 238 9.83 -7.02 8.77
C TYR A 238 10.80 -7.87 7.94
N ALA A 239 10.29 -8.99 7.42
CA ALA A 239 10.93 -9.79 6.38
C ALA A 239 10.79 -9.11 5.00
N ASN A 240 11.73 -8.21 4.66
CA ASN A 240 11.74 -7.45 3.41
C ASN A 240 12.57 -8.17 2.34
N PHE A 241 12.00 -9.18 1.70
CA PHE A 241 12.74 -10.06 0.78
C PHE A 241 12.73 -9.60 -0.67
N TYR A 242 11.74 -8.81 -1.04
CA TYR A 242 11.50 -8.42 -2.43
C TYR A 242 11.55 -6.92 -2.66
N GLY A 243 11.72 -6.12 -1.60
CA GLY A 243 11.94 -4.68 -1.73
C GLY A 243 10.76 -3.96 -2.37
N TRP A 244 9.54 -4.44 -2.20
CA TRP A 244 8.33 -3.70 -2.56
C TRP A 244 8.19 -2.50 -1.65
N GLN A 245 7.89 -1.36 -2.27
CA GLN A 245 7.76 -0.07 -1.60
C GLN A 245 6.34 0.45 -1.72
N GLU A 246 5.77 0.94 -0.62
CA GLU A 246 4.69 1.93 -0.65
C GLU A 246 5.31 3.34 -0.53
N TYR A 247 4.53 4.39 -0.84
CA TYR A 247 5.01 5.78 -0.88
C TYR A 247 5.70 6.27 0.42
N TRP A 248 5.41 5.63 1.55
CA TRP A 248 5.91 5.99 2.88
C TRP A 248 7.04 5.08 3.40
N TYR A 249 7.37 3.98 2.70
CA TYR A 249 8.33 2.97 3.18
C TYR A 249 9.75 3.53 3.37
N HIS A 250 10.10 4.63 2.69
CA HIS A 250 11.37 5.34 2.88
C HIS A 250 11.56 5.92 4.30
N LEU A 251 10.48 5.99 5.10
CA LEU A 251 10.53 6.42 6.51
C LEU A 251 10.83 5.26 7.48
N LEU A 252 10.80 4.01 7.01
CA LEU A 252 11.15 2.84 7.81
C LEU A 252 12.64 2.83 8.11
N LYS A 253 12.98 2.57 9.37
CA LYS A 253 14.36 2.53 9.88
C LYS A 253 14.50 1.31 10.79
N HIS A 254 15.37 0.38 10.37
CA HIS A 254 15.78 -0.77 11.18
C HIS A 254 16.28 -0.30 12.55
N ASP A 255 15.97 -1.08 13.59
CA ASP A 255 16.31 -0.82 15.00
C ASP A 255 15.73 0.49 15.60
N TYR A 256 14.91 1.22 14.86
CA TYR A 256 14.26 2.44 15.35
C TYR A 256 12.74 2.35 15.34
N ASN A 257 12.12 1.99 14.21
CA ASN A 257 10.65 1.90 14.08
C ASN A 257 10.16 0.56 13.50
N VAL A 258 11.09 -0.28 13.03
CA VAL A 258 10.88 -1.68 12.61
C VAL A 258 12.14 -2.50 12.86
N LEU A 259 12.02 -3.81 12.92
CA LEU A 259 13.13 -4.75 12.86
C LEU A 259 13.18 -5.39 11.46
N GLU A 260 13.76 -4.67 10.51
CA GLU A 260 13.86 -5.11 9.11
C GLU A 260 15.00 -6.10 8.88
N PHE A 261 14.76 -7.17 8.12
CA PHE A 261 15.82 -8.03 7.59
C PHE A 261 15.54 -8.44 6.14
N LYS A 262 16.61 -8.52 5.33
CA LYS A 262 16.53 -8.75 3.87
C LYS A 262 17.02 -10.13 3.43
N ALA A 263 17.48 -10.96 4.36
CA ALA A 263 18.01 -12.29 4.07
C ALA A 263 16.86 -13.28 3.87
N LYS A 264 16.44 -13.46 2.61
CA LYS A 264 15.30 -14.31 2.23
C LYS A 264 15.43 -15.72 2.79
N GLY A 265 14.46 -16.11 3.63
CA GLY A 265 14.39 -17.45 4.20
C GLY A 265 15.52 -17.79 5.18
N ASN A 266 16.28 -16.79 5.65
CA ASN A 266 17.30 -16.99 6.68
C ASN A 266 16.65 -17.12 8.06
N GLU A 267 16.35 -18.37 8.43
CA GLU A 267 15.71 -18.72 9.71
C GLU A 267 16.59 -18.41 10.91
N ILE A 268 17.92 -18.55 10.76
CA ILE A 268 18.88 -18.26 11.84
C ILE A 268 18.82 -16.77 12.18
N LEU A 269 18.87 -15.90 11.16
CA LEU A 269 18.77 -14.45 11.38
C LEU A 269 17.42 -14.07 12.01
N PHE A 270 16.32 -14.64 11.52
CA PHE A 270 14.99 -14.40 12.11
C PHE A 270 14.93 -14.84 13.59
N LYS A 271 15.50 -16.02 13.90
CA LYS A 271 15.58 -16.53 15.27
C LYS A 271 16.42 -15.61 16.16
N ASN A 272 17.60 -15.19 15.71
CA ASN A 272 18.46 -14.29 16.48
C ASN A 272 17.77 -12.96 16.79
N ILE A 273 17.17 -12.31 15.77
CA ILE A 273 16.42 -11.06 15.96
C ILE A 273 15.29 -11.26 16.98
N THR A 274 14.57 -12.38 16.89
CA THR A 274 13.45 -12.70 17.79
C THR A 274 13.93 -12.94 19.23
N GLU A 275 15.00 -13.69 19.42
CA GLU A 275 15.56 -13.98 20.74
C GLU A 275 16.16 -12.73 21.39
N GLU A 276 16.88 -11.90 20.62
CA GLU A 276 17.45 -10.64 21.09
C GLU A 276 16.36 -9.67 21.55
N ILE A 277 15.34 -9.43 20.70
CA ILE A 277 14.27 -8.50 21.07
C ILE A 277 13.43 -9.03 22.23
N SER A 278 13.31 -10.36 22.38
CA SER A 278 12.56 -10.96 23.50
C SER A 278 13.21 -10.77 24.87
N LYS A 279 14.51 -10.47 24.91
CA LYS A 279 15.28 -10.27 26.14
C LYS A 279 15.32 -8.81 26.59
N ASP A 280 14.89 -7.88 25.75
CA ASP A 280 14.91 -6.44 26.03
C ASP A 280 13.54 -5.80 25.76
N ASP A 281 12.68 -5.89 26.76
CA ASP A 281 11.34 -5.29 26.73
C ASP A 281 11.39 -3.76 26.53
N ASN A 282 12.45 -3.08 26.97
CA ASN A 282 12.58 -1.63 26.79
C ASN A 282 12.87 -1.28 25.34
N LYS A 283 13.80 -1.98 24.69
CA LYS A 283 14.05 -1.85 23.24
C LYS A 283 12.80 -2.22 22.44
N ALA A 284 12.11 -3.30 22.81
CA ALA A 284 10.86 -3.73 22.17
C ALA A 284 9.78 -2.63 22.21
N LYS A 285 9.49 -2.10 23.41
CA LYS A 285 8.54 -0.99 23.61
C LYS A 285 8.97 0.28 22.84
N HIS A 286 10.26 0.59 22.84
CA HIS A 286 10.78 1.77 22.12
C HIS A 286 10.54 1.67 20.61
N ILE A 287 10.92 0.55 20.00
CA ILE A 287 10.72 0.32 18.56
C ILE A 287 9.23 0.30 18.21
N GLY A 288 8.42 -0.42 18.99
CA GLY A 288 6.98 -0.49 18.79
C GLY A 288 6.29 0.87 18.88
N ARG A 289 6.64 1.69 19.88
CA ARG A 289 6.14 3.07 20.03
C ARG A 289 6.53 3.95 18.85
N ASN A 290 7.78 3.86 18.38
CA ASN A 290 8.24 4.64 17.23
C ASN A 290 7.56 4.21 15.92
N GLY A 291 7.33 2.91 15.73
CA GLY A 291 6.54 2.37 14.62
C GLY A 291 5.11 2.92 14.60
N ARG A 292 4.44 2.91 15.76
CA ARG A 292 3.10 3.51 15.92
C ARG A 292 3.12 5.01 15.62
N ASN A 293 4.07 5.75 16.20
CA ASN A 293 4.20 7.19 16.00
C ASN A 293 4.41 7.56 14.52
N LEU A 294 5.19 6.77 13.78
CA LEU A 294 5.39 6.97 12.34
C LEU A 294 4.04 6.91 11.60
N VAL A 295 3.23 5.88 11.87
CA VAL A 295 1.91 5.73 11.21
C VAL A 295 0.97 6.87 11.62
N GLN A 296 0.88 7.19 12.91
CA GLN A 296 0.00 8.26 13.38
C GLN A 296 0.41 9.64 12.81
N LYS A 297 1.70 9.89 12.63
CA LYS A 297 2.22 11.17 12.12
C LYS A 297 2.14 11.30 10.61
N TYR A 298 2.53 10.26 9.86
CA TYR A 298 2.71 10.36 8.41
C TYR A 298 1.62 9.67 7.59
N LEU A 299 0.78 8.85 8.23
CA LEU A 299 -0.34 8.16 7.59
C LEU A 299 -1.69 8.56 8.20
N ASN A 300 -1.81 9.69 8.89
CA ASN A 300 -3.14 10.23 9.20
C ASN A 300 -3.77 10.86 7.93
N GLU A 301 -5.09 11.11 7.97
CA GLU A 301 -5.84 11.61 6.81
C GLU A 301 -5.27 12.93 6.26
N GLN A 302 -4.85 13.86 7.14
CA GLN A 302 -4.27 15.15 6.73
C GLN A 302 -2.92 14.96 6.01
N ALA A 303 -2.05 14.08 6.53
CA ALA A 303 -0.77 13.77 5.89
C ALA A 303 -0.96 13.10 4.53
N ILE A 304 -1.92 12.18 4.41
CA ILE A 304 -2.28 11.52 3.14
C ILE A 304 -2.76 12.55 2.12
N MET A 305 -3.67 13.44 2.52
CA MET A 305 -4.17 14.53 1.67
C MET A 305 -3.05 15.48 1.22
N CYS A 306 -2.16 15.85 2.14
CA CYS A 306 -1.01 16.70 1.85
C CYS A 306 -0.05 16.04 0.84
N TYR A 307 0.20 14.73 0.98
CA TYR A 307 0.99 13.98 0.01
C TYR A 307 0.36 14.03 -1.38
N PHE A 308 -0.93 13.69 -1.51
CA PHE A 308 -1.64 13.78 -2.80
C PHE A 308 -1.58 15.18 -3.39
N ARG A 309 -1.91 16.21 -2.60
CA ARG A 309 -1.86 17.60 -3.03
C ARG A 309 -0.49 17.93 -3.64
N ASN A 310 0.59 17.61 -2.94
CA ASN A 310 1.93 17.95 -3.39
C ASN A 310 2.32 17.20 -4.67
N ILE A 311 2.01 15.90 -4.78
CA ILE A 311 2.33 15.15 -6.01
C ILE A 311 1.50 15.64 -7.21
N LEU A 312 0.24 16.03 -7.01
CA LEU A 312 -0.62 16.51 -8.10
C LEU A 312 -0.22 17.92 -8.56
N ILE A 313 0.19 18.79 -7.63
CA ILE A 313 0.77 20.10 -7.98
C ILE A 313 2.03 19.92 -8.82
N GLU A 314 2.99 19.11 -8.36
CA GLU A 314 4.23 18.89 -9.11
C GLU A 314 3.96 18.21 -10.46
N TYR A 315 3.00 17.28 -10.51
CA TYR A 315 2.61 16.62 -11.76
C TYR A 315 2.00 17.59 -12.78
N SER A 316 1.10 18.47 -12.33
CA SER A 316 0.44 19.45 -13.23
C SER A 316 1.44 20.38 -13.92
N LYS A 317 2.59 20.65 -13.30
CA LYS A 317 3.67 21.46 -13.89
C LYS A 317 4.39 20.77 -15.04
N LEU A 318 4.22 19.46 -15.24
CA LEU A 318 4.92 18.72 -16.29
C LEU A 318 4.30 18.90 -17.67
N PHE A 319 3.08 19.41 -17.79
CA PHE A 319 2.38 19.51 -19.08
C PHE A 319 2.92 20.66 -19.94
N ALA A 320 3.16 20.38 -21.23
CA ALA A 320 3.56 21.36 -22.26
C ALA A 320 2.35 22.08 -22.90
N TYR A 321 1.14 21.65 -22.55
CA TYR A 321 -0.13 22.13 -23.11
C TYR A 321 -1.15 22.26 -21.99
N LYS A 322 -2.27 22.96 -22.23
CA LYS A 322 -3.41 22.96 -21.31
C LYS A 322 -4.28 21.73 -21.63
N PRO A 323 -4.42 20.75 -20.72
CA PRO A 323 -5.36 19.65 -20.90
C PRO A 323 -6.77 20.12 -21.22
N VAL A 324 -7.45 19.37 -22.08
CA VAL A 324 -8.85 19.59 -22.47
C VAL A 324 -9.66 18.35 -22.13
N ARG A 325 -10.94 18.54 -21.79
CA ARG A 325 -11.84 17.45 -21.44
C ARG A 325 -11.94 16.46 -22.61
N HIS A 326 -11.67 15.18 -22.31
CA HIS A 326 -11.79 14.11 -23.28
C HIS A 326 -13.28 13.90 -23.67
N PRO A 327 -13.62 13.60 -24.94
CA PRO A 327 -15.02 13.43 -25.37
C PRO A 327 -15.81 12.40 -24.55
N ASN A 328 -15.15 11.31 -24.14
CA ASN A 328 -15.75 10.23 -23.34
C ASN A 328 -15.59 10.43 -21.83
N ALA A 329 -15.26 11.64 -21.38
CA ALA A 329 -15.08 11.94 -19.96
C ALA A 329 -16.42 12.23 -19.28
N ILE A 330 -16.69 11.55 -18.16
CA ILE A 330 -17.81 11.82 -17.27
C ILE A 330 -17.35 12.55 -16.00
N ASP A 331 -18.26 13.25 -15.35
CA ASP A 331 -17.98 13.83 -14.03
C ASP A 331 -17.69 12.71 -13.02
N ILE A 332 -16.77 12.96 -12.08
CA ILE A 332 -16.48 11.99 -11.03
C ILE A 332 -17.67 11.77 -10.09
N ASP A 333 -18.51 12.78 -9.88
CA ASP A 333 -19.71 12.66 -9.06
C ASP A 333 -20.69 11.68 -9.71
N ASP A 334 -20.92 11.78 -11.03
CA ASP A 334 -21.73 10.82 -11.81
C ASP A 334 -21.20 9.38 -11.67
N PHE A 335 -19.87 9.21 -11.72
CA PHE A 335 -19.23 7.92 -11.48
C PHE A 335 -19.49 7.41 -10.06
N LEU A 336 -19.40 8.27 -9.04
CA LEU A 336 -19.53 7.88 -7.63
C LEU A 336 -20.97 7.58 -7.20
N VAL A 337 -21.97 8.17 -7.86
CA VAL A 337 -23.40 7.87 -7.64
C VAL A 337 -23.90 6.68 -8.47
N GLY A 338 -23.09 6.15 -9.39
CA GLY A 338 -23.39 4.91 -10.13
C GLY A 338 -24.10 5.12 -11.47
N TYR A 339 -24.06 6.34 -12.03
CA TYR A 339 -24.68 6.64 -13.33
C TYR A 339 -23.90 6.10 -14.55
N SER A 340 -22.73 5.51 -14.33
CA SER A 340 -21.94 4.86 -15.38
C SER A 340 -21.66 3.40 -15.03
N SER A 341 -22.57 2.52 -15.44
CA SER A 341 -22.39 1.07 -15.50
C SER A 341 -21.74 0.66 -16.81
#